data_AF-G4TXW4-F1
#
_entry.id   AF-G4TXW4-F1
#
_cell.length_a   1.000
_cell.length_b   1.000
_cell.length_c   1.000
_cell.angle_alpha   90.00
_cell.angle_beta   90.00
_cell.angle_gamma   90.00
#
_symmetry.space_group_name_H-M   'P 1'
#
loop_
_entity.id
_entity.type
_entity.pdbx_description
1 polymer ?
#
loop_
_entity_poly.entity_id
_entity_poly.type
_entity_poly.pdbx_seq_one_letter_code
_entity_poly.pdbx_strand_id
1 'polypeptide(L)'
;GCYNENPWWRTINQYSFSSNSMTPSMCSDKCFSKGFKYAALEKGTDCYCGNNCPTSQAPSSQCSKPCKGDNKYICGGDSGKITVYMSVFLGYPRWAWPWGWN
;
A
#
# COMPACT_ATOMS: atom_id res chain seq x y z
N GLY A 1 -2.76 -5.09 -6.27
CA GLY A 1 -3.83 -4.85 -7.27
C GLY A 1 -4.32 -3.42 -7.18
N CYS A 2 -5.09 -2.94 -8.18
CA CYS A 2 -5.72 -1.61 -8.17
C CYS A 2 -7.17 -1.68 -7.66
N TYR A 3 -7.53 -0.80 -6.73
CA TYR A 3 -8.83 -0.83 -6.05
C TYR A 3 -9.43 0.56 -5.89
N ASN A 4 -10.76 0.60 -5.81
CA ASN A 4 -11.50 1.76 -5.38
C ASN A 4 -11.49 1.83 -3.85
N GLU A 5 -11.18 3.01 -3.32
CA GLU A 5 -11.22 3.30 -1.89
C GLU A 5 -12.17 4.47 -1.64
N ASN A 6 -12.98 4.38 -0.58
CA ASN A 6 -13.75 5.53 -0.15
C ASN A 6 -12.83 6.49 0.65
N PRO A 7 -12.76 7.78 0.29
CA PRO A 7 -11.87 8.72 0.99
C PRO A 7 -12.23 8.95 2.47
N TRP A 8 -13.51 8.77 2.84
CA TRP A 8 -14.06 9.02 4.17
C TRP A 8 -14.02 7.78 5.09
N TRP A 9 -14.33 6.61 4.53
CA TRP A 9 -14.29 5.32 5.23
C TRP A 9 -13.37 4.33 4.51
N ARG A 10 -12.07 4.60 4.64
CA ARG A 10 -11.02 3.75 4.04
C ARG A 10 -11.01 2.36 4.69
N THR A 11 -10.94 1.33 3.87
CA THR A 11 -10.72 -0.07 4.26
C THR A 11 -9.32 -0.25 4.85
N ILE A 12 -8.32 0.39 4.26
CA ILE A 12 -6.93 0.40 4.74
C ILE A 12 -6.67 1.77 5.41
N ASN A 13 -6.88 1.86 6.73
CA ASN A 13 -6.85 3.14 7.44
C ASN A 13 -6.20 3.11 8.83
N GLN A 14 -5.60 1.99 9.23
CA GLN A 14 -5.12 1.81 10.60
C GLN A 14 -3.85 2.60 10.91
N TYR A 15 -3.03 2.86 9.88
CA TYR A 15 -1.91 3.79 9.93
C TYR A 15 -1.69 4.41 8.57
N SER A 16 -1.20 5.65 8.51
CA SER A 16 -0.85 6.29 7.25
C SER A 16 0.28 7.30 7.43
N PHE A 17 0.95 7.60 6.32
CA PHE A 17 1.91 8.68 6.21
C PHE A 17 2.07 9.10 4.75
N SER A 18 2.60 10.31 4.53
CA SER A 18 2.92 10.82 3.20
C SER A 18 4.41 11.15 3.12
N SER A 19 5.01 10.98 1.94
CA SER A 19 6.42 11.27 1.70
C SER A 19 6.66 11.67 0.25
N ASN A 20 7.54 12.65 0.02
CA ASN A 20 8.06 12.95 -1.31
C ASN A 20 9.06 11.91 -1.81
N SER A 21 9.54 11.03 -0.93
CA SER A 21 10.41 9.90 -1.29
C SER A 21 9.64 8.58 -1.35
N MET A 22 8.32 8.63 -1.52
CA MET A 22 7.48 7.44 -1.49
C MET A 22 7.87 6.44 -2.58
N THR A 23 7.96 5.17 -2.20
CA THR A 23 8.14 4.00 -3.08
C THR A 23 7.28 2.84 -2.57
N PRO A 24 7.00 1.81 -3.38
CA PRO A 24 6.27 0.63 -2.90
C PRO A 24 7.00 -0.09 -1.76
N SER A 25 8.33 -0.22 -1.84
CA SER A 25 9.13 -0.83 -0.78
C SER A 25 9.04 -0.05 0.53
N MET A 26 9.20 1.28 0.50
CA MET A 26 9.10 2.12 1.69
C MET A 26 7.75 1.95 2.39
N CYS A 27 6.66 1.95 1.63
CA CYS A 27 5.32 1.77 2.19
C CYS A 27 5.14 0.36 2.76
N SER A 28 5.48 -0.68 1.99
CA SER A 28 5.36 -2.08 2.43
C SER A 28 6.20 -2.38 3.66
N ASP A 29 7.47 -1.93 3.70
CA ASP A 29 8.37 -2.15 4.84
C ASP A 29 7.87 -1.43 6.08
N LYS A 30 7.34 -0.21 5.95
CA LYS A 30 6.77 0.55 7.08
C LYS A 30 5.49 -0.10 7.61
N CYS A 31 4.62 -0.58 6.73
CA CYS A 31 3.42 -1.31 7.14
C CYS A 31 3.77 -2.64 7.81
N PHE A 32 4.77 -3.35 7.28
CA PHE A 32 5.28 -4.58 7.86
C PHE A 32 5.90 -4.35 9.23
N SER A 33 6.74 -3.32 9.40
CA SER A 33 7.37 -2.98 10.69
C SER A 33 6.35 -2.61 11.77
N LYS A 34 5.10 -2.33 11.37
CA LYS A 34 3.98 -2.03 12.27
C LYS A 34 3.03 -3.21 12.46
N GLY A 35 3.32 -4.37 11.86
CA GLY A 35 2.51 -5.57 11.99
C GLY A 35 1.23 -5.59 11.16
N PHE A 36 1.12 -4.73 10.14
CA PHE A 36 -0.02 -4.77 9.21
C PHE A 36 0.22 -5.81 8.10
N LYS A 37 -0.86 -6.30 7.49
CA LYS A 37 -0.84 -7.28 6.37
C LYS A 37 -0.81 -6.65 4.98
N TYR A 38 -1.32 -5.43 4.85
CA TYR A 38 -1.42 -4.74 3.57
C TYR A 38 -0.85 -3.32 3.67
N ALA A 39 -0.29 -2.90 2.55
CA ALA A 39 0.15 -1.55 2.26
C ALA A 39 -0.59 -1.05 1.03
N ALA A 40 -1.08 0.19 1.06
CA ALA A 40 -1.80 0.80 -0.04
C ALA A 40 -1.21 2.17 -0.37
N LEU A 41 -0.91 2.36 -1.66
CA LEU A 41 -0.35 3.60 -2.17
C LEU A 41 -1.43 4.42 -2.88
N GLU A 42 -1.43 5.74 -2.66
CA GLU A 42 -2.30 6.70 -3.32
C GLU A 42 -1.55 7.98 -3.69
N LYS A 43 -2.01 8.69 -4.72
CA LYS A 43 -1.54 10.04 -5.10
C LYS A 43 -0.04 10.17 -5.40
N GLY A 44 0.70 9.06 -5.49
CA GLY A 44 2.14 9.06 -5.70
C GLY A 44 2.97 9.32 -4.44
N THR A 45 2.35 9.74 -3.34
CA THR A 45 3.02 10.18 -2.11
C THR A 45 2.49 9.53 -0.85
N ASP A 46 1.27 8.99 -0.88
CA ASP A 46 0.55 8.60 0.32
C ASP A 46 0.62 7.08 0.49
N CYS A 47 0.85 6.66 1.73
CA CYS A 47 0.87 5.27 2.14
C CYS A 47 -0.13 5.04 3.26
N TYR A 48 -0.87 3.95 3.14
CA TYR A 48 -1.83 3.48 4.12
C TYR A 48 -1.54 2.03 4.48
N CYS A 49 -1.68 1.68 5.75
CA CYS A 49 -1.48 0.34 6.27
C CYS A 49 -2.75 -0.18 6.94
N GLY A 50 -2.97 -1.49 6.82
CA GLY A 50 -4.13 -2.12 7.42
C GLY A 50 -4.11 -3.63 7.25
N ASN A 51 -5.06 -4.29 7.91
CA ASN A 51 -5.20 -5.74 7.90
C ASN A 51 -6.30 -6.26 6.99
N ASN A 52 -7.11 -5.37 6.43
CA ASN A 52 -8.18 -5.68 5.49
C ASN A 52 -7.83 -5.17 4.10
N CYS A 53 -8.16 -5.93 3.07
CA CYS A 53 -7.99 -5.50 1.68
C CYS A 53 -9.35 -5.08 1.11
N PRO A 54 -9.44 -3.98 0.34
CA PRO A 54 -10.67 -3.63 -0.37
C PRO A 54 -11.05 -4.72 -1.36
N THR A 55 -12.35 -4.88 -1.60
CA THR A 55 -12.89 -5.85 -2.56
C THR A 55 -13.25 -5.21 -3.90
N SER A 56 -13.51 -3.89 -3.93
CA SER A 56 -13.89 -3.17 -5.13
C SER A 56 -12.67 -2.92 -6.02
N GLN A 57 -12.48 -3.76 -7.04
CA GLN A 57 -11.40 -3.59 -8.02
C GLN A 57 -11.66 -2.39 -8.94
N ALA A 58 -10.58 -1.74 -9.34
CA ALA A 58 -10.59 -0.67 -10.35
C ALA A 58 -9.71 -1.07 -11.54
N PRO A 59 -9.95 -0.51 -12.74
CA PRO A 59 -9.05 -0.70 -13.88
C PRO A 59 -7.63 -0.25 -13.53
N SER A 60 -6.62 -1.03 -13.93
CA SER A 60 -5.21 -0.72 -13.66
C SER A 60 -4.79 0.66 -14.18
N SER A 61 -5.41 1.13 -15.27
CA SER A 61 -5.19 2.47 -15.83
C SER A 61 -5.52 3.60 -14.85
N GLN A 62 -6.44 3.37 -13.90
CA GLN A 62 -6.78 4.36 -12.86
C GLN A 62 -5.78 4.37 -11.70
N CYS A 63 -4.92 3.37 -11.58
CA CYS A 63 -3.79 3.35 -10.66
C CYS A 63 -2.48 3.40 -11.44
N SER A 64 -2.28 4.43 -12.26
CA SER A 64 -1.10 4.60 -13.11
C SER A 64 -0.20 5.75 -12.67
N LYS A 65 -0.43 6.31 -11.48
CA LYS A 65 0.33 7.47 -11.00
C LYS A 65 1.72 7.03 -10.54
N PRO A 66 2.79 7.65 -11.05
CA PRO A 66 4.15 7.30 -10.65
C PRO A 66 4.40 7.69 -9.18
N CYS A 67 5.25 6.92 -8.52
CA CYS A 67 5.73 7.24 -7.18
C CYS A 67 6.62 8.49 -7.21
N LYS A 68 6.51 9.33 -6.18
CA LYS A 68 7.31 10.56 -6.11
C LYS A 68 8.80 10.29 -5.84
N GLY A 69 9.11 9.23 -5.09
CA GLY A 69 10.49 8.84 -4.78
C GLY A 69 11.20 8.09 -5.90
N ASP A 70 10.45 7.39 -6.77
CA ASP A 70 10.99 6.71 -7.94
C ASP A 70 9.89 6.52 -9.00
N ASN A 71 9.98 7.28 -10.09
CA ASN A 71 8.96 7.31 -11.14
C ASN A 71 8.88 6.03 -11.99
N LYS A 72 9.79 5.07 -11.80
CA LYS A 72 9.71 3.74 -12.43
C LYS A 72 8.61 2.88 -11.82
N TYR A 73 8.19 3.20 -10.60
CA TYR A 73 7.16 2.47 -9.87
C TYR A 73 5.83 3.23 -9.83
N ILE A 74 4.76 2.45 -9.62
CA ILE A 74 3.39 2.94 -9.56
C ILE A 74 2.91 3.00 -8.11
N CYS A 75 2.36 4.14 -7.72
CA CYS A 75 1.92 4.46 -6.36
C CYS A 75 0.45 4.93 -6.33
N GLY A 76 -0.44 4.08 -6.85
CA GLY A 76 -1.87 4.37 -6.87
C GLY A 76 -2.29 5.26 -8.04
N GLY A 77 -3.39 5.97 -7.83
CA GLY A 77 -3.97 6.89 -8.78
C GLY A 77 -4.32 8.21 -8.13
N ASP A 78 -5.34 8.87 -8.66
CA ASP A 78 -5.97 10.02 -7.99
C ASP A 78 -6.72 9.59 -6.73
N SER A 79 -7.32 10.56 -6.03
CA SER A 79 -8.04 10.31 -4.78
C SER A 79 -9.12 9.23 -4.96
N GLY A 80 -9.10 8.21 -4.12
CA GLY A 80 -9.96 7.03 -4.15
C GLY A 80 -9.45 5.89 -5.04
N LYS A 81 -8.25 5.99 -5.63
CA LYS A 81 -7.64 4.93 -6.46
C LYS A 81 -6.33 4.48 -5.85
N ILE A 82 -6.35 3.30 -5.23
CA ILE A 82 -5.19 2.79 -4.50
C ILE A 82 -4.59 1.56 -5.15
N THR A 83 -3.26 1.46 -5.10
CA THR A 83 -2.55 0.21 -5.40
C THR A 83 -2.20 -0.50 -4.10
N VAL A 84 -2.74 -1.69 -3.91
CA VAL A 84 -2.54 -2.51 -2.71
C VAL A 84 -1.46 -3.56 -2.95
N TYR A 85 -0.55 -3.65 -2.00
CA TYR A 85 0.54 -4.61 -1.88
C TYR A 85 0.39 -5.39 -0.57
N MET A 86 0.86 -6.64 -0.53
CA MET A 86 1.11 -7.28 0.76
C MET A 86 2.29 -6.57 1.43
N SER A 87 2.17 -6.25 2.71
CA SER A 87 3.31 -5.82 3.51
C SER A 87 4.15 -7.04 3.81
N VAL A 88 5.14 -7.26 2.96
CA VAL A 88 6.22 -8.21 3.16
C VAL A 88 7.51 -7.43 3.17
N PHE A 89 8.44 -7.81 4.03
CA PHE A 89 9.83 -7.43 3.82
C PHE A 89 10.28 -8.16 2.56
N LEU A 90 10.56 -7.44 1.46
CA LEU A 90 10.93 -8.03 0.17
C LEU A 90 12.23 -8.87 0.21
N GLY A 91 12.89 -8.95 1.37
CA GLY A 91 14.07 -9.79 1.63
C GLY A 91 13.92 -10.85 2.73
N TYR A 92 12.73 -11.06 3.33
CA TYR A 92 12.54 -12.11 4.34
C TYR A 92 11.42 -13.09 3.96
N PRO A 93 11.70 -14.40 3.97
CA PRO A 93 10.68 -15.39 3.65
C PRO A 93 9.56 -15.39 4.69
N ARG A 94 8.36 -15.77 4.23
CA ARG A 94 7.10 -15.78 5.00
C ARG A 94 7.17 -16.55 6.33
N TRP A 95 8.15 -17.45 6.52
CA TRP A 95 8.36 -18.21 7.76
C TRP A 95 9.14 -17.46 8.85
N ALA A 96 9.79 -16.33 8.54
CA ALA A 96 10.57 -15.54 9.50
C ALA A 96 9.78 -14.39 10.13
N TRP A 97 8.45 -14.44 10.03
CA TRP A 97 7.56 -13.48 10.68
C TRP A 97 7.71 -13.58 12.20
N PRO A 98 7.74 -12.46 12.95
CA PRO A 98 7.81 -12.49 14.42
C PRO A 98 6.57 -13.11 15.09
N TRP A 99 5.48 -13.26 14.33
CA TRP A 99 4.18 -13.75 14.78
C TRP A 99 3.73 -14.92 13.92
N GLY A 100 4.50 -16.02 13.92
CA GLY A 100 4.15 -17.24 13.19
C GLY A 100 2.66 -17.56 13.27
N TRP A 101 1.94 -17.40 12.16
CA TRP A 101 0.54 -17.79 12.04
C TRP A 101 0.49 -19.26 11.60
N ASN A 102 -0.04 -20.11 12.48
CA ASN A 102 -0.74 -21.34 12.10
C ASN A 102 -1.95 -21.00 11.22
#